data_AF-A0AAN7XVD3-F1
#
_entry.id   AF-A0AAN7XVD3-F1
#
_cell.length_a   1.000
_cell.length_b   1.000
_cell.length_c   1.000
_cell.angle_alpha   90.00
_cell.angle_beta   90.00
_cell.angle_gamma   90.00
#
_symmetry.space_group_name_H-M   'P 1'
#
loop_
_entity.id
_entity.type
_entity.pdbx_description
1 polymer ?
#
loop_
_entity_poly.entity_id
_entity_poly.type
_entity_poly.pdbx_seq_one_letter_code
_entity_poly.pdbx_strand_id
1 'polypeptide(L)'
;MATQREEDAAEYLKKHRIIELLDNLSCMLFFHRPEKPREFLIEQLEQLKISQKTQLKGPNLFNSANLDAVFGILDPADQKYITFAQYKQALITLGIEDINECPEGVNEDKISHETFRTEAMQGLQRRSATYEQP
;
A
#
# COMPACT_ATOMS: atom_id res chain seq x y z
N MET A 1 25.18 -1.83 -21.59
CA MET A 1 25.28 -0.63 -20.72
C MET A 1 24.15 0.28 -21.13
N ALA A 2 23.31 0.70 -20.19
CA ALA A 2 22.27 1.69 -20.49
C ALA A 2 22.94 2.98 -20.95
N THR A 3 22.31 3.70 -21.87
CA THR A 3 22.80 5.03 -22.25
C THR A 3 22.55 6.01 -21.11
N GLN A 4 23.37 7.06 -20.97
CA GLN A 4 23.17 8.09 -19.94
C GLN A 4 21.73 8.64 -19.91
N ARG A 5 21.07 8.75 -21.07
CA ARG A 5 19.66 9.16 -21.18
C ARG A 5 18.67 8.16 -20.57
N GLU A 6 18.96 6.87 -20.68
CA GLU A 6 18.12 5.82 -20.08
C GLU A 6 18.26 5.83 -18.55
N GLU A 7 19.46 6.10 -18.03
CA GLU A 7 19.70 6.25 -16.59
C GLU A 7 18.97 7.47 -16.03
N ASP A 8 19.09 8.64 -16.67
CA ASP A 8 18.39 9.86 -16.27
C ASP A 8 16.86 9.68 -16.25
N ALA A 9 16.31 8.99 -17.26
CA ALA A 9 14.88 8.70 -17.34
C ALA A 9 14.43 7.74 -16.24
N ALA A 10 15.21 6.69 -15.96
CA ALA A 10 14.92 5.74 -14.89
C ALA A 10 14.95 6.42 -13.51
N GLU A 11 15.92 7.31 -13.27
CA GLU A 11 16.01 8.08 -12.04
C GLU A 11 14.79 9.01 -11.88
N TYR A 12 14.38 9.70 -12.94
CA TYR A 12 13.18 10.55 -12.91
C TYR A 12 11.91 9.76 -12.55
N LEU A 13 11.69 8.62 -13.21
CA LEU A 13 10.53 7.76 -12.95
C LEU A 13 10.50 7.27 -11.50
N LYS A 14 11.65 6.85 -10.97
CA LYS A 14 11.81 6.38 -9.60
C LYS A 14 11.60 7.51 -8.59
N LYS A 15 12.25 8.66 -8.81
CA LYS A 15 12.17 9.85 -7.95
C LYS A 15 10.72 10.31 -7.78
N HIS A 16 9.97 10.35 -8.88
CA HIS A 16 8.59 10.80 -8.87
C HIS A 16 7.55 9.69 -8.67
N ARG A 17 7.99 8.44 -8.41
CA ARG A 17 7.13 7.27 -8.18
C ARG A 17 6.03 7.09 -9.24
N ILE A 18 6.39 7.35 -10.50
CA ILE A 18 5.43 7.38 -11.61
C ILE A 18 4.89 5.99 -11.93
N ILE A 19 5.73 4.96 -11.79
CA ILE A 19 5.34 3.57 -12.05
C ILE A 19 4.31 3.12 -11.00
N GLU A 20 4.55 3.44 -9.74
CA GLU A 20 3.67 3.13 -8.61
C GLU A 20 2.32 3.85 -8.73
N LEU A 21 2.32 5.10 -9.22
CA LEU A 21 1.08 5.82 -9.52
C LEU A 21 0.25 5.10 -10.59
N LEU A 22 0.88 4.72 -11.70
CA LEU A 22 0.21 4.02 -12.80
C LEU A 22 -0.28 2.63 -12.37
N ASP A 23 0.50 1.90 -11.56
CA ASP A 23 0.10 0.62 -11.00
C ASP A 23 -1.14 0.74 -10.11
N ASN A 24 -1.14 1.71 -9.17
CA ASN A 24 -2.28 1.97 -8.29
C ASN A 24 -3.55 2.33 -9.07
N LEU A 25 -3.46 3.25 -10.03
CA LEU A 25 -4.60 3.66 -10.87
C LEU A 25 -5.13 2.49 -11.71
N SER A 26 -4.24 1.66 -12.25
CA SER A 26 -4.60 0.46 -13.01
C SER A 26 -5.32 -0.55 -12.12
N CYS A 27 -4.82 -0.81 -10.91
CA CYS A 27 -5.46 -1.69 -9.94
C CYS A 27 -6.87 -1.20 -9.56
N MET A 28 -7.04 0.10 -9.33
CA MET A 28 -8.36 0.69 -9.04
C MET A 28 -9.34 0.51 -10.18
N LEU A 29 -8.90 0.64 -11.44
CA LEU A 29 -9.74 0.38 -12.61
C LEU A 29 -10.18 -1.09 -12.70
N PHE A 30 -9.25 -2.03 -12.49
CA PHE A 30 -9.57 -3.46 -12.55
C PHE A 30 -10.52 -3.89 -11.43
N PHE A 31 -10.38 -3.30 -10.25
CA PHE A 31 -11.19 -3.60 -9.08
C PHE A 31 -12.59 -2.98 -9.18
N HIS A 32 -12.68 -1.66 -9.37
CA HIS A 32 -13.96 -0.95 -9.36
C HIS A 32 -14.75 -1.09 -10.67
N ARG A 33 -14.06 -1.36 -11.80
CA ARG A 33 -14.66 -1.48 -13.13
C ARG A 33 -15.69 -0.38 -13.43
N PRO A 34 -15.32 0.90 -13.28
CA PRO A 34 -16.27 2.01 -13.45
C PRO A 34 -16.78 2.06 -14.89
N GLU A 35 -18.06 2.44 -15.07
CA GLU A 35 -18.65 2.63 -16.40
C GLU A 35 -17.93 3.71 -17.21
N LYS A 36 -17.33 4.69 -16.51
CA LYS A 36 -16.59 5.81 -17.10
C LYS A 36 -15.15 5.89 -16.57
N PRO A 37 -14.22 5.07 -17.10
CA PRO A 37 -12.85 4.96 -16.59
C PRO A 37 -12.08 6.29 -16.52
N ARG A 38 -12.25 7.16 -17.54
CA ARG A 38 -11.52 8.44 -17.59
C ARG A 38 -11.98 9.40 -16.50
N GLU A 39 -13.29 9.53 -16.27
CA GLU A 39 -13.84 10.40 -15.22
C GLU A 39 -13.38 9.91 -13.84
N PHE A 40 -13.46 8.61 -13.60
CA PHE A 40 -12.97 7.98 -12.37
C PHE A 40 -11.47 8.27 -12.11
N LEU A 41 -10.61 8.09 -13.10
CA LEU A 41 -9.17 8.38 -12.96
C LEU A 41 -8.87 9.84 -12.63
N ILE A 42 -9.63 10.77 -13.23
CA ILE A 42 -9.48 12.21 -12.93
C ILE A 42 -9.82 12.46 -11.46
N GLU A 43 -10.93 11.92 -10.96
CA GLU A 43 -11.32 12.06 -9.56
C GLU A 43 -10.27 11.48 -8.59
N GLN A 44 -9.70 10.31 -8.90
CA GLN A 44 -8.63 9.71 -8.08
C GLN A 44 -7.38 10.59 -8.04
N LEU A 45 -6.97 11.15 -9.18
CA LEU A 45 -5.84 12.07 -9.26
C LEU A 45 -6.09 13.41 -8.53
N GLU A 46 -7.30 13.93 -8.59
CA GLU A 46 -7.70 15.13 -7.84
C GLU A 46 -7.64 14.90 -6.33
N GLN A 47 -8.16 13.76 -5.85
CA GLN A 47 -8.06 13.36 -4.45
C GLN A 47 -6.61 13.20 -4.01
N LEU A 48 -5.76 12.58 -4.84
CA LEU A 48 -4.33 12.45 -4.57
C LEU A 48 -3.66 13.83 -4.43
N LYS A 49 -3.96 14.77 -5.35
CA LYS A 49 -3.43 16.14 -5.29
C LYS A 49 -3.86 16.90 -4.03
N ILE A 50 -5.08 16.68 -3.54
CA ILE A 50 -5.56 17.27 -2.29
C ILE A 50 -4.80 16.63 -1.11
N SER A 51 -4.69 15.30 -1.08
CA SER A 51 -4.00 14.57 -0.01
C SER A 51 -2.55 14.99 0.18
N GLN A 52 -1.84 15.30 -0.92
CA GLN A 52 -0.49 15.84 -0.89
C GLN A 52 -0.41 17.16 -0.10
N LYS A 53 -1.41 18.04 -0.25
CA LYS A 53 -1.43 19.37 0.39
C LYS A 53 -1.89 19.33 1.85
N THR A 54 -2.74 18.38 2.19
CA THR A 54 -3.42 18.33 3.49
C THR A 54 -2.88 17.27 4.44
N GLN A 55 -1.90 16.45 4.00
CA GLN A 55 -1.48 15.22 4.68
C GLN A 55 -2.64 14.26 5.01
N LEU A 56 -3.80 14.43 4.38
CA LEU A 56 -4.94 13.52 4.53
C LEU A 56 -4.69 12.22 3.75
N LYS A 57 -5.46 11.17 4.04
CA LYS A 57 -5.38 9.89 3.33
C LYS A 57 -5.65 10.09 1.84
N GLY A 58 -4.68 9.75 1.00
CA GLY A 58 -4.84 9.65 -0.45
C GLY A 58 -5.71 8.44 -0.86
N PRO A 59 -6.04 8.31 -2.15
CA PRO A 59 -6.80 7.18 -2.66
C PRO A 59 -6.03 5.87 -2.42
N ASN A 60 -6.68 4.91 -1.78
CA ASN A 60 -6.10 3.60 -1.46
C ASN A 60 -7.10 2.51 -1.85
N LEU A 61 -6.59 1.48 -2.53
CA LEU A 61 -7.38 0.32 -2.94
C LEU A 61 -7.87 -0.48 -1.72
N PHE A 62 -7.03 -0.58 -0.69
CA PHE A 62 -7.31 -1.35 0.51
C PHE A 62 -7.83 -0.44 1.61
N ASN A 63 -8.98 -0.83 2.18
CA ASN A 63 -9.52 -0.24 3.38
C ASN A 63 -9.37 -1.20 4.57
N SER A 64 -9.81 -0.76 5.75
CA SER A 64 -9.68 -1.58 6.95
C SER A 64 -10.44 -2.90 6.87
N ALA A 65 -11.61 -2.96 6.23
CA ALA A 65 -12.36 -4.20 6.11
C ALA A 65 -11.61 -5.24 5.25
N ASN A 66 -10.84 -4.80 4.25
CA ASN A 66 -9.95 -5.69 3.50
C ASN A 66 -8.86 -6.27 4.40
N LEU A 67 -8.27 -5.47 5.29
CA LEU A 67 -7.24 -5.91 6.22
C LEU A 67 -7.79 -6.87 7.28
N ASP A 68 -8.98 -6.57 7.82
CA ASP A 68 -9.67 -7.44 8.77
C ASP A 68 -9.95 -8.82 8.13
N ALA A 69 -10.34 -8.84 6.84
CA ALA A 69 -10.54 -10.07 6.09
C ALA A 69 -9.21 -10.85 5.87
N VAL A 70 -8.12 -10.16 5.52
CA VAL A 70 -6.79 -10.78 5.38
C VAL A 70 -6.34 -11.40 6.70
N PHE A 71 -6.52 -10.70 7.82
CA PHE A 71 -6.18 -11.24 9.13
C PHE A 71 -7.01 -12.49 9.46
N GLY A 72 -8.32 -12.47 9.21
CA GLY A 72 -9.18 -13.64 9.42
C GLY A 72 -8.78 -14.86 8.59
N ILE A 73 -8.20 -14.67 7.40
CA ILE A 73 -7.65 -15.77 6.58
C ILE A 73 -6.39 -16.36 7.22
N LEU A 74 -5.59 -15.54 7.88
CA LEU A 74 -4.32 -15.94 8.51
C LEU A 74 -4.51 -16.52 9.92
N ASP A 75 -5.61 -16.17 10.59
CA ASP A 75 -6.03 -16.70 11.89
C ASP A 75 -7.35 -17.50 11.80
N PRO A 76 -7.36 -18.66 11.13
CA PRO A 76 -8.57 -19.48 10.98
C PRO A 76 -9.09 -20.07 12.29
N ALA A 77 -8.24 -20.09 13.33
CA ALA A 77 -8.56 -20.62 14.65
C ALA A 77 -9.07 -19.55 15.64
N ASP A 78 -9.24 -18.30 15.18
CA ASP A 78 -9.67 -17.14 15.97
C ASP A 78 -8.85 -16.92 17.25
N GLN A 79 -7.54 -17.16 17.16
CA GLN A 79 -6.58 -17.03 18.26
C GLN A 79 -6.30 -15.56 18.63
N LYS A 80 -6.72 -14.61 17.78
CA LYS A 80 -6.50 -13.16 17.88
C LYS A 80 -5.06 -12.71 17.66
N TYR A 81 -4.20 -13.59 17.16
CA TYR A 81 -2.82 -13.28 16.79
C TYR A 81 -2.37 -14.08 15.56
N ILE A 82 -1.36 -13.57 14.88
CA ILE A 82 -0.64 -14.25 13.80
C ILE A 82 0.85 -14.30 14.13
N THR A 83 1.56 -15.27 13.57
CA THR A 83 3.02 -15.35 13.67
C THR A 83 3.70 -14.24 12.87
N PHE A 84 4.95 -13.93 13.20
CA PHE A 84 5.77 -12.98 12.45
C PHE A 84 5.95 -13.39 10.99
N ALA A 85 6.09 -14.69 10.71
CA ALA A 85 6.17 -15.20 9.35
C ALA A 85 4.89 -14.90 8.55
N GLN A 86 3.71 -15.13 9.15
CA GLN A 86 2.42 -14.82 8.51
C GLN A 86 2.24 -13.32 8.30
N TYR A 87 2.58 -12.51 9.31
CA TYR A 87 2.58 -11.05 9.21
C TYR A 87 3.43 -10.56 8.02
N LYS A 88 4.68 -11.01 7.93
CA LYS A 88 5.60 -10.61 6.86
C LYS A 88 5.06 -11.02 5.49
N GLN A 89 4.60 -12.27 5.36
CA GLN A 89 4.04 -12.76 4.11
C GLN A 89 2.77 -12.00 3.70
N ALA A 90 1.92 -11.64 4.64
CA ALA A 90 0.71 -10.87 4.39
C ALA A 90 1.03 -9.46 3.85
N LEU A 91 1.98 -8.76 4.48
CA LEU A 91 2.41 -7.44 4.03
C LEU A 91 3.04 -7.50 2.62
N ILE A 92 3.89 -8.49 2.35
CA ILE A 92 4.44 -8.71 1.00
C ILE A 92 3.33 -8.95 -0.02
N THR A 93 2.33 -9.77 0.33
CA THR A 93 1.20 -10.08 -0.55
C THR A 93 0.34 -8.85 -0.85
N LEU A 94 0.27 -7.91 0.10
CA LEU A 94 -0.37 -6.61 -0.08
C LEU A 94 0.49 -5.60 -0.86
N GLY A 95 1.70 -6.00 -1.29
CA GLY A 95 2.65 -5.16 -2.03
C GLY A 95 3.40 -4.16 -1.14
N ILE A 96 3.49 -4.41 0.17
CA ILE A 96 4.22 -3.58 1.12
C ILE A 96 5.64 -4.11 1.24
N GLU A 97 6.62 -3.34 0.78
CA GLU A 97 8.03 -3.73 0.78
C GLU A 97 8.78 -3.27 2.04
N ASP A 98 8.37 -2.15 2.63
CA ASP A 98 8.99 -1.53 3.81
C ASP A 98 8.35 -2.06 5.10
N ILE A 99 8.70 -3.30 5.45
CA ILE A 99 8.12 -4.06 6.56
C ILE A 99 8.86 -3.74 7.86
N ASN A 100 8.11 -3.40 8.91
CA ASN A 100 8.64 -3.31 10.26
C ASN A 100 9.09 -4.71 10.73
N GLU A 101 10.39 -4.93 10.89
CA GLU A 101 10.99 -6.20 11.36
C GLU A 101 10.89 -6.37 12.89
N CYS A 102 10.48 -5.33 13.63
CA CYS A 102 10.29 -5.38 15.07
C CYS A 102 8.90 -4.85 15.48
N PRO A 103 7.79 -5.45 14.99
CA PRO A 103 6.45 -5.05 15.38
C PRO A 103 6.15 -5.46 16.83
N GLU A 104 5.16 -4.81 17.43
CA GLU A 104 4.68 -5.20 18.76
C GLU A 104 4.20 -6.67 18.77
N GLY A 105 4.61 -7.44 19.79
CA GLY A 105 4.30 -8.87 19.90
C GLY A 105 5.26 -9.82 19.17
N VAL A 106 6.26 -9.31 18.44
CA VAL A 106 7.25 -10.15 17.71
C VAL A 106 8.06 -11.05 18.64
N ASN A 107 8.40 -10.60 19.84
CA ASN A 107 9.20 -11.37 20.81
C ASN A 107 8.49 -12.65 21.28
N GLU A 108 7.16 -12.65 21.24
CA GLU A 108 6.33 -13.80 21.61
C GLU A 108 5.81 -14.56 20.38
N ASP A 109 6.20 -14.12 19.17
CA ASP A 109 5.67 -14.58 17.88
C ASP A 109 4.13 -14.48 17.79
N LYS A 110 3.57 -13.44 18.43
CA LYS A 110 2.14 -13.20 18.54
C LYS A 110 1.82 -11.76 18.18
N ILE A 111 1.64 -11.50 16.90
CA ILE A 111 1.27 -10.19 16.39
C ILE A 111 -0.24 -10.06 16.43
N SER A 112 -0.71 -9.05 17.17
CA SER A 112 -2.14 -8.82 17.33
C SER A 112 -2.78 -8.31 16.03
N HIS A 113 -4.10 -8.46 15.94
CA HIS A 113 -4.91 -7.86 14.88
C HIS A 113 -4.70 -6.34 14.77
N GLU A 114 -4.60 -5.64 15.91
CA GLU A 114 -4.42 -4.19 15.92
C GLU A 114 -3.03 -3.78 15.41
N THR A 115 -2.00 -4.51 15.81
CA THR A 115 -0.62 -4.29 15.35
C THR A 115 -0.53 -4.52 13.83
N PHE A 116 -1.03 -5.65 13.33
CA PHE A 116 -1.07 -5.94 11.89
C PHE A 116 -1.81 -4.85 11.11
N ARG A 117 -3.00 -4.46 11.56
CA ARG A 117 -3.82 -3.45 10.90
C ARG A 117 -3.12 -2.09 10.85
N THR A 118 -2.45 -1.70 11.94
CA THR A 118 -1.74 -0.42 12.02
C THR A 118 -0.56 -0.40 11.06
N GLU A 119 0.29 -1.44 11.09
CA GLU A 119 1.46 -1.56 10.22
C GLU A 119 1.07 -1.65 8.74
N ALA A 120 0.04 -2.46 8.42
CA ALA A 120 -0.46 -2.58 7.05
C ALA A 120 -1.02 -1.26 6.52
N MET A 121 -1.82 -0.55 7.32
CA MET A 121 -2.36 0.76 6.94
C MET A 121 -1.25 1.79 6.69
N GLN A 122 -0.21 1.81 7.53
CA GLN A 122 0.92 2.71 7.35
C GLN A 122 1.75 2.35 6.12
N GLY A 123 2.01 1.06 5.89
CA GLY A 123 2.74 0.59 4.71
C GLY A 123 2.00 0.92 3.40
N LEU A 124 0.69 0.69 3.37
CA LEU A 124 -0.16 1.05 2.23
C LEU A 124 -0.22 2.56 2.02
N GLN A 125 -0.26 3.35 3.09
CA GLN A 125 -0.19 4.81 2.98
C GLN A 125 1.12 5.27 2.34
N ARG A 126 2.26 4.74 2.81
CA ARG A 126 3.59 5.02 2.23
C ARG A 126 3.67 4.68 0.74
N ARG A 127 3.01 3.59 0.32
CA ARG A 127 2.91 3.16 -1.09
C ARG A 127 1.98 4.05 -1.92
N SER A 128 0.84 4.44 -1.36
CA SER A 128 -0.16 5.30 -2.03
C SER A 128 0.30 6.75 -2.18
N ALA A 129 1.24 7.20 -1.34
CA ALA A 129 1.95 8.47 -1.50
C ALA A 129 2.95 8.36 -2.67
N THR A 130 2.45 8.48 -3.89
CA THR A 130 3.24 8.49 -5.13
C THR A 130 3.66 9.94 -5.46
N TYR A 131 4.23 10.62 -4.49
CA TYR A 131 4.79 11.97 -4.62
C TYR A 131 6.04 12.10 -3.74
N GLU A 132 6.97 12.98 -4.13
CA GLU A 132 8.10 13.32 -3.26
C GLU A 132 7.58 13.92 -1.95
N GLN A 133 8.02 13.36 -0.83
CA GLN A 133 7.86 13.99 0.48
C GLN A 133 8.94 15.08 0.59
N PRO A 134 8.57 16.29 1.07
CA PRO A 134 9.52 17.41 1.19
C PRO A 134 10.65 17.13 2.18
#